data_AF-A0A6A6WX65-F1
#
_entry.id   AF-A0A6A6WX65-F1
#
_cell.length_a   1.000
_cell.length_b   1.000
_cell.length_c   1.000
_cell.angle_alpha   90.00
_cell.angle_beta   90.00
_cell.angle_gamma   90.00
#
_symmetry.space_group_name_H-M   'P 1'
#
loop_
_entity.id
_entity.type
_entity.pdbx_description
1 polymer ?
#
loop_
_entity_poly.entity_id
_entity_poly.type
_entity_poly.pdbx_seq_one_letter_code
_entity_poly.pdbx_strand_id
1 'polypeptide(L)'
;HRSVAITHLQQTDPSLPHYDKKTWTFQRGAMATIDRDLGVIDCYFFYNLIETHVLHHFVPKVPFYHAVEATEAIRTVMGKHYKSDVTYGSLGFFKALWTVTRTC
;
A
#
# COMPACT_ATOMS: atom_id res chain seq x y z
N HIS A 1 -1.39 -17.00 4.54
CA HIS A 1 -2.03 -16.84 3.21
C HIS A 1 -2.53 -15.40 2.96
N ARG A 2 -3.16 -14.71 3.94
CA ARG A 2 -3.63 -13.30 3.78
C ARG A 2 -2.55 -12.31 3.34
N SER A 3 -1.30 -12.49 3.82
CA SER A 3 -0.19 -11.60 3.49
C SER A 3 0.24 -11.66 2.02
N VAL A 4 0.11 -12.80 1.31
CA VAL A 4 0.72 -12.99 -0.02
C VAL A 4 0.01 -12.19 -1.12
N ALA A 5 -1.33 -12.21 -1.12
CA ALA A 5 -2.11 -11.46 -2.11
C ALA A 5 -1.99 -9.94 -1.90
N ILE A 6 -1.96 -9.50 -0.64
CA ILE A 6 -1.72 -8.10 -0.27
C ILE A 6 -0.28 -7.71 -0.63
N THR A 7 0.72 -8.50 -0.30
CA THR A 7 2.10 -8.15 -0.66
C THR A 7 2.27 -8.07 -2.17
N HIS A 8 1.61 -8.94 -2.94
CA HIS A 8 1.72 -8.88 -4.38
C HIS A 8 1.15 -7.58 -4.94
N LEU A 9 -0.08 -7.21 -4.61
CA LEU A 9 -0.66 -5.99 -5.19
C LEU A 9 0.02 -4.73 -4.65
N GLN A 10 0.23 -4.63 -3.35
CA GLN A 10 0.75 -3.41 -2.72
C GLN A 10 2.23 -3.17 -3.02
N GLN A 11 2.98 -4.18 -3.48
CA GLN A 11 4.40 -4.07 -3.83
C GLN A 11 4.69 -4.24 -5.32
N THR A 12 3.74 -4.77 -6.09
CA THR A 12 3.85 -4.94 -7.53
C THR A 12 2.85 -3.99 -8.21
N ASP A 13 3.34 -2.84 -8.64
CA ASP A 13 2.59 -1.90 -9.47
C ASP A 13 3.56 -1.22 -10.44
N PRO A 14 3.23 -1.07 -11.73
CA PRO A 14 4.14 -0.46 -12.71
C PRO A 14 4.58 0.98 -12.36
N SER A 15 3.80 1.69 -11.53
CA SER A 15 4.13 3.04 -11.10
C SER A 15 5.12 3.10 -9.92
N LEU A 16 5.45 1.96 -9.30
CA LEU A 16 6.38 1.88 -8.18
C LEU A 16 7.84 1.86 -8.65
N PRO A 17 8.71 2.65 -7.98
CA PRO A 17 10.12 2.70 -8.32
C PRO A 17 10.83 1.41 -7.90
N HIS A 18 11.67 0.90 -8.79
CA HIS A 18 12.59 -0.19 -8.49
C HIS A 18 13.99 0.38 -8.33
N TYR A 19 14.53 0.32 -7.11
CA TYR A 19 15.84 0.91 -6.79
C TYR A 19 16.97 -0.10 -6.95
N ASP A 20 18.10 0.36 -7.49
CA ASP A 20 19.32 -0.43 -7.50
C ASP A 20 19.99 -0.47 -6.11
N LYS A 21 21.01 -1.32 -5.95
CA LYS A 21 21.72 -1.47 -4.67
C LYS A 21 22.38 -0.17 -4.16
N LYS A 22 22.72 0.77 -5.05
CA LYS A 22 23.41 2.01 -4.68
C LYS A 22 22.43 3.08 -4.20
N THR A 23 21.20 3.05 -4.71
CA THR A 23 20.16 4.05 -4.47
C THR A 23 19.09 3.59 -3.49
N TRP A 24 19.07 2.31 -3.14
CA TRP A 24 18.15 1.74 -2.16
C TRP A 24 18.50 2.18 -0.74
N THR A 25 17.48 2.55 0.02
CA THR A 25 17.54 2.73 1.48
C THR A 25 16.27 2.14 2.10
N PHE A 26 16.25 1.93 3.42
CA PHE A 26 15.05 1.46 4.10
C PHE A 26 13.84 2.36 3.81
N GLN A 27 14.00 3.68 3.89
CA GLN A 27 12.92 4.63 3.62
C GLN A 27 12.43 4.51 2.18
N ARG A 28 13.34 4.42 1.20
CA ARG A 28 12.96 4.25 -0.21
C ARG A 28 12.25 2.93 -0.46
N GLY A 29 12.69 1.85 0.19
CA GLY A 29 12.01 0.55 0.15
C GLY A 29 10.61 0.62 0.75
N ALA A 30 10.45 1.22 1.94
CA ALA A 30 9.16 1.38 2.61
C ALA A 30 8.17 2.22 1.79
N MET A 31 8.66 3.27 1.11
CA MET A 31 7.85 4.10 0.20
C MET A 31 7.55 3.45 -1.15
N ALA A 32 8.25 2.37 -1.53
CA ALA A 32 8.01 1.64 -2.77
C ALA A 32 6.83 0.67 -2.62
N THR A 33 5.74 1.16 -2.04
CA THR A 33 4.47 0.47 -1.88
C THR A 33 3.31 1.42 -2.20
N ILE A 34 2.13 0.87 -2.46
CA ILE A 34 0.93 1.65 -2.85
C ILE A 34 -0.27 1.23 -2.01
N ASP A 35 -0.95 2.21 -1.43
CA ASP A 35 -2.19 1.99 -0.69
C ASP A 35 -3.38 1.83 -1.64
N ARG A 36 -4.31 0.92 -1.33
CA ARG A 36 -5.52 0.68 -2.15
C ARG A 36 -6.74 0.51 -1.27
N ASP A 37 -7.93 0.68 -1.85
CA ASP A 37 -9.19 0.59 -1.11
C ASP A 37 -9.96 -0.69 -1.47
N LEU A 38 -10.14 -1.58 -0.49
CA LEU A 38 -11.01 -2.76 -0.61
C LEU A 38 -12.32 -2.59 0.19
N GLY A 39 -12.58 -1.40 0.72
CA GLY A 39 -13.77 -1.01 1.45
C GLY A 39 -13.91 -1.79 2.76
N VAL A 40 -15.16 -2.09 3.14
CA VAL A 40 -15.47 -2.78 4.40
C VAL A 40 -14.74 -4.12 4.56
N ILE A 41 -14.45 -4.80 3.47
CA ILE A 41 -13.73 -6.08 3.48
C ILE A 41 -12.31 -5.88 4.06
N ASP A 42 -11.65 -4.76 3.77
CA ASP A 42 -10.34 -4.44 4.34
C ASP A 42 -10.42 -4.34 5.86
N CYS A 43 -11.37 -3.55 6.36
CA CYS A 43 -11.57 -3.35 7.79
C CYS A 43 -11.87 -4.66 8.54
N TYR A 44 -12.79 -5.48 8.03
CA TYR A 44 -13.23 -6.70 8.73
C TYR A 44 -12.24 -7.87 8.64
N PHE A 45 -11.54 -8.04 7.51
CA PHE A 45 -10.74 -9.24 7.26
C PHE A 45 -9.23 -9.00 7.24
N PHE A 46 -8.82 -7.77 6.95
CA PHE A 46 -7.43 -7.40 6.75
C PHE A 46 -6.97 -6.30 7.70
N TYR A 47 -7.84 -5.81 8.59
CA TYR A 47 -7.50 -4.81 9.60
C TYR A 47 -6.87 -3.56 8.98
N ASN A 48 -7.48 -3.04 7.91
CA ASN A 48 -7.03 -1.87 7.15
C ASN A 48 -5.62 -2.00 6.54
N LEU A 49 -5.06 -3.21 6.47
CA LEU A 49 -3.70 -3.41 5.97
C LEU A 49 -3.56 -3.09 4.47
N ILE A 50 -4.66 -3.13 3.71
CA ILE A 50 -4.67 -2.81 2.28
C ILE A 50 -4.66 -1.29 2.07
N GLU A 51 -5.46 -0.57 2.84
CA GLU A 51 -5.59 0.89 2.82
C GLU A 51 -4.40 1.61 3.48
N THR A 52 -3.74 1.00 4.45
CA THR A 52 -2.63 1.62 5.21
C THR A 52 -1.32 0.86 5.07
N HIS A 53 -1.06 0.29 3.89
CA HIS A 53 0.11 -0.55 3.65
C HIS A 53 1.43 0.22 3.76
N VAL A 54 1.49 1.44 3.23
CA VAL A 54 2.68 2.30 3.33
C VAL A 54 3.05 2.52 4.80
N LEU A 55 2.06 2.84 5.65
CA LEU A 55 2.25 2.96 7.09
C LEU A 55 2.76 1.66 7.70
N HIS A 56 2.21 0.51 7.30
CA HIS A 56 2.64 -0.79 7.81
C HIS A 56 4.15 -1.03 7.57
N HIS A 57 4.72 -0.59 6.45
CA HIS A 57 6.17 -0.69 6.21
C HIS A 57 7.01 0.25 7.07
N PHE A 58 6.51 1.46 7.34
CA PHE A 58 7.24 2.44 8.14
C PHE A 58 7.14 2.18 9.64
N VAL A 59 5.92 1.93 10.14
CA VAL A 59 5.61 1.83 11.57
C VAL A 59 4.62 0.68 11.81
N PRO A 60 5.04 -0.59 11.64
CA PRO A 60 4.15 -1.76 11.77
C PRO A 60 3.56 -1.96 13.18
N LYS A 61 4.05 -1.19 14.18
CA LYS A 61 3.60 -1.26 15.57
C LYS A 61 2.34 -0.43 15.85
N VAL A 62 1.94 0.46 14.93
CA VAL A 62 0.69 1.23 15.08
C VAL A 62 -0.48 0.24 14.98
N PRO A 63 -1.38 0.19 15.97
CA PRO A 63 -2.54 -0.68 15.90
C PRO A 63 -3.51 -0.21 14.82
N PHE A 64 -4.25 -1.14 14.19
CA PHE A 64 -5.09 -0.84 13.03
C PHE A 64 -6.16 0.24 13.27
N TYR A 65 -6.67 0.36 14.49
CA TYR A 65 -7.65 1.39 14.86
C TYR A 65 -7.06 2.81 14.93
N HIS A 66 -5.73 2.96 14.91
CA HIS A 66 -5.02 4.23 14.70
C HIS A 66 -4.29 4.31 13.33
N ALA A 67 -4.40 3.27 12.50
CA ALA A 67 -3.62 3.19 11.27
C ALA A 67 -4.05 4.25 10.24
N VAL A 68 -5.34 4.60 10.19
CA VAL A 68 -5.83 5.65 9.29
C VAL A 68 -5.25 7.01 9.69
N GLU A 69 -5.33 7.35 10.98
CA GLU A 69 -4.77 8.59 11.52
C GLU A 69 -3.26 8.71 11.25
N ALA A 70 -2.50 7.66 11.52
CA ALA A 70 -1.06 7.64 11.26
C ALA A 70 -0.73 7.66 9.76
N THR A 71 -1.59 7.09 8.90
CA THR A 71 -1.45 7.16 7.44
C THR A 71 -1.59 8.60 6.94
N GLU A 72 -2.55 9.37 7.46
CA GLU A 72 -2.68 10.80 7.10
C GLU A 72 -1.42 11.60 7.48
N ALA A 73 -0.84 11.31 8.65
CA ALA A 73 0.42 11.93 9.07
C ALA A 73 1.57 11.57 8.11
N ILE A 74 1.71 10.29 7.74
CA ILE A 74 2.73 9.85 6.77
C ILE A 74 2.51 10.48 5.39
N ARG A 75 1.26 10.52 4.91
CA ARG A 75 0.90 11.13 3.62
C ARG A 75 1.30 12.58 3.57
N THR A 76 1.09 13.33 4.65
CA THR A 76 1.49 14.74 4.77
C THR A 76 3.01 14.90 4.64
N VAL A 77 3.80 14.04 5.29
CA VAL A 77 5.26 14.09 5.24
C VAL A 77 5.80 13.67 3.87
N MET A 78 5.22 12.63 3.26
CA MET A 78 5.66 12.08 1.98
C MET A 78 5.25 12.95 0.78
N GLY A 79 4.14 13.68 0.90
CA GLY A 79 3.60 14.55 -0.13
C GLY A 79 3.46 13.82 -1.47
N LYS A 80 4.06 14.37 -2.53
CA LYS A 80 4.02 13.81 -3.89
C LYS A 80 4.62 12.40 -4.03
N HIS A 81 5.39 11.93 -3.05
CA HIS A 81 6.00 10.60 -3.06
C HIS A 81 5.07 9.52 -2.53
N TYR A 82 3.99 9.89 -1.84
CA TYR A 82 2.98 8.94 -1.39
C TYR A 82 2.20 8.38 -2.58
N LYS A 83 2.06 7.05 -2.62
CA LYS A 83 1.38 6.33 -3.68
C LYS A 83 0.10 5.70 -3.13
N SER A 84 -1.01 6.00 -3.79
CA SER A 84 -2.30 5.38 -3.50
C SER A 84 -3.12 5.25 -4.78
N ASP A 85 -3.83 4.15 -4.92
CA ASP A 85 -4.89 3.95 -5.91
C ASP A 85 -6.17 3.50 -5.21
N VAL A 86 -6.94 4.49 -4.76
CA VAL A 86 -8.24 4.32 -4.11
C VAL A 86 -9.39 4.66 -5.06
N THR A 87 -9.07 4.89 -6.33
CA THR A 87 -10.06 5.30 -7.33
C THR A 87 -11.07 4.18 -7.54
N TYR A 88 -12.35 4.47 -7.42
CA TYR A 88 -13.45 3.48 -7.53
C TYR A 88 -13.53 2.44 -6.40
N GLY A 89 -12.82 2.65 -5.28
CA GLY A 89 -12.86 1.77 -4.11
C GLY A 89 -12.61 0.30 -4.43
N SER A 90 -13.43 -0.61 -3.90
CA SER A 90 -13.28 -2.06 -4.12
C SER A 90 -13.24 -2.46 -5.60
N LEU A 91 -13.96 -1.76 -6.49
CA LEU A 91 -13.89 -2.04 -7.93
C LEU A 91 -12.52 -1.69 -8.52
N GLY A 92 -11.92 -0.60 -8.05
CA GLY A 92 -10.55 -0.22 -8.35
C GLY A 92 -9.55 -1.28 -7.91
N PHE A 93 -9.72 -1.84 -6.71
CA PHE A 93 -8.89 -2.94 -6.22
C PHE A 93 -8.94 -4.17 -7.12
N PHE A 94 -10.13 -4.64 -7.53
CA PHE A 94 -10.24 -5.79 -8.44
C PHE A 94 -9.69 -5.51 -9.82
N LYS A 95 -9.84 -4.27 -10.31
CA LYS A 95 -9.20 -3.83 -11.55
C LYS A 95 -7.68 -3.85 -11.43
N ALA A 96 -7.13 -3.33 -10.33
CA ALA A 96 -5.70 -3.35 -10.06
C ALA A 96 -5.18 -4.80 -9.99
N LEU A 97 -5.92 -5.71 -9.33
CA LEU A 97 -5.60 -7.13 -9.31
C LEU A 97 -5.49 -7.71 -10.72
N TRP A 98 -6.46 -7.43 -11.59
CA TRP A 98 -6.42 -7.90 -12.98
C TRP A 98 -5.27 -7.29 -13.77
N THR A 99 -5.05 -5.98 -13.64
CA THR A 99 -4.00 -5.27 -14.39
C THR A 99 -2.61 -5.71 -13.97
N VAL A 100 -2.28 -5.62 -12.68
CA VAL A 100 -0.96 -5.95 -12.13
C VAL A 100 -0.54 -7.36 -12.51
N THR A 101 -1.44 -8.34 -12.32
CA THR A 101 -1.17 -9.75 -12.63
C THR A 101 -0.86 -10.01 -14.11
N ARG A 102 -1.23 -9.09 -15.01
CA ARG A 102 -1.06 -9.23 -16.45
C ARG A 102 0.02 -8.33 -17.05
N THR A 103 0.45 -7.30 -16.33
CA THR A 103 1.40 -6.30 -16.82
C THR A 103 2.78 -6.41 -16.16
N CYS A 104 2.93 -7.25 -15.15
CA CYS A 104 4.15 -7.46 -14.39
C CYS A 104 4.59 -8.93 -14.42
#